data_AF-A0A524EC93-F1
#
_entry.id   AF-A0A524EC93-F1
#
_cell.length_a   1.000
_cell.length_b   1.000
_cell.length_c   1.000
_cell.angle_alpha   90.00
_cell.angle_beta   90.00
_cell.angle_gamma   90.00
#
_symmetry.space_group_name_H-M   'P 1'
#
loop_
_entity.id
_entity.type
_entity.pdbx_description
1 polymer ?
#
loop_
_entity_poly.entity_id
_entity_poly.type
_entity_poly.pdbx_seq_one_letter_code
_entity_poly.pdbx_strand_id
1 'polypeptide(L)'
;MTADGRQEKGNPVDGEEYSPLEPLPIVRVLLLLLIRDNPGSTGYDLIGLTDDLTGGRAVLQSGTVYGELRRLEQYGMLSSQR
;
A
#
# COMPACT_ATOMS: atom_id res chain seq x y z
N MET A 1 -45.85 -25.64 -20.33
CA MET A 1 -44.79 -26.66 -20.16
C MET A 1 -43.50 -26.07 -20.68
N THR A 2 -42.45 -26.07 -19.82
CA THR A 2 -41.00 -25.91 -20.08
C THR A 2 -40.52 -24.61 -20.76
N ALA A 3 -39.44 -23.93 -20.36
CA ALA A 3 -38.44 -24.06 -19.31
C ALA A 3 -37.87 -22.63 -19.10
N ASP A 4 -37.73 -22.16 -17.87
CA ASP A 4 -36.45 -22.07 -17.13
C ASP A 4 -35.21 -21.73 -17.98
N GLY A 5 -34.51 -20.71 -17.53
CA GLY A 5 -33.36 -20.11 -18.19
C GLY A 5 -32.91 -18.84 -17.48
N ARG A 6 -32.71 -18.90 -16.16
CA ARG A 6 -31.96 -17.88 -15.43
C ARG A 6 -30.56 -17.79 -16.05
N GLN A 7 -30.30 -16.73 -16.80
CA GLN A 7 -28.93 -16.33 -17.11
C GLN A 7 -28.39 -15.58 -15.90
N GLU A 8 -27.71 -16.32 -15.04
CA GLU A 8 -26.69 -15.78 -14.15
C GLU A 8 -25.64 -15.10 -15.02
N LYS A 9 -25.70 -13.77 -15.14
CA LYS A 9 -24.55 -13.00 -15.59
C LYS A 9 -23.53 -13.06 -14.47
N GLY A 10 -22.65 -14.07 -14.55
CA GLY A 10 -21.42 -14.12 -13.79
C GLY A 10 -20.74 -12.77 -13.95
N ASN A 11 -20.54 -12.09 -12.82
CA ASN A 11 -19.72 -10.89 -12.77
C ASN A 11 -18.33 -11.32 -13.26
N PRO A 12 -17.78 -10.78 -14.35
CA PRO A 12 -16.35 -10.93 -14.55
C PRO A 12 -15.72 -10.24 -13.36
N VAL A 13 -15.09 -11.02 -12.49
CA VAL A 13 -14.25 -10.49 -11.43
C VAL A 13 -13.14 -9.79 -12.19
N ASP A 14 -13.24 -8.46 -12.24
CA ASP A 14 -12.27 -7.60 -12.90
C ASP A 14 -10.89 -8.07 -12.47
N GLY A 15 -10.13 -8.63 -13.42
CA GLY A 15 -8.74 -8.92 -13.20
C GLY A 15 -8.10 -7.58 -12.95
N GLU A 16 -7.72 -7.31 -11.70
CA GLU A 16 -7.03 -6.08 -11.32
C GLU A 16 -5.83 -5.91 -12.25
N GLU A 17 -5.99 -5.01 -13.22
CA GLU A 17 -5.00 -4.72 -14.22
C GLU A 17 -3.86 -4.05 -13.48
N TYR A 18 -2.77 -4.79 -13.29
CA TYR A 18 -1.56 -4.31 -12.64
C TYR A 18 -1.13 -3.00 -13.29
N SER A 19 -1.36 -1.89 -12.61
CA SER A 19 -0.88 -0.59 -13.07
C SER A 19 0.61 -0.54 -12.77
N PRO A 20 1.49 -0.47 -13.79
CA PRO A 20 2.94 -0.43 -13.61
C PRO A 20 3.44 0.83 -12.87
N LEU A 21 2.53 1.72 -12.49
CA LEU A 21 2.76 2.93 -11.70
C LEU A 21 2.36 2.77 -10.22
N GLU A 22 1.78 1.62 -9.83
CA GLU A 22 1.65 1.30 -8.41
C GLU A 22 3.06 1.03 -7.85
N PRO A 23 3.44 1.68 -6.73
CA PRO A 23 4.72 1.40 -6.11
C PRO A 23 4.85 -0.09 -5.86
N LEU A 24 5.97 -0.67 -6.33
CA LEU A 24 6.27 -2.07 -6.10
C LEU A 24 6.06 -2.41 -4.61
N PRO A 25 5.51 -3.59 -4.28
CA PRO A 25 5.15 -3.99 -2.91
C PRO A 25 6.26 -3.77 -1.87
N ILE A 26 7.51 -3.62 -2.31
CA ILE A 26 8.67 -3.31 -1.50
C ILE A 26 8.56 -2.01 -0.70
N VAL A 27 7.99 -0.93 -1.23
CA VAL A 27 7.85 0.32 -0.45
C VAL A 27 6.91 0.10 0.72
N ARG A 28 5.80 -0.58 0.47
CA ARG A 28 4.82 -0.94 1.49
C ARG A 28 5.42 -1.83 2.58
N VAL A 29 6.12 -2.89 2.17
CA VAL A 29 6.80 -3.83 3.08
C VAL A 29 7.85 -3.11 3.92
N LEU A 30 8.63 -2.23 3.31
CA LEU A 30 9.63 -1.41 3.97
C LEU A 30 8.99 -0.49 5.02
N LEU A 31 7.95 0.25 4.65
CA LEU A 31 7.25 1.15 5.59
C LEU A 31 6.64 0.37 6.76
N LEU A 32 6.02 -0.78 6.51
CA LEU A 32 5.48 -1.64 7.57
C LEU A 32 6.58 -2.16 8.52
N LEU A 33 7.74 -2.55 8.00
CA LEU A 33 8.90 -2.93 8.80
C LEU A 33 9.37 -1.77 9.68
N LEU A 34 9.56 -0.59 9.09
CA LEU A 34 10.04 0.59 9.83
C LEU A 34 9.07 1.04 10.92
N ILE A 35 7.75 1.01 10.65
CA ILE A 35 6.71 1.39 11.61
C ILE A 35 6.59 0.36 12.73
N ARG A 36 6.74 -0.94 12.43
CA ARG A 36 6.76 -1.99 13.46
C ARG A 36 7.87 -1.74 14.47
N ASP A 37 9.05 -1.37 14.01
CA ASP A 37 10.22 -1.18 14.86
C ASP A 37 10.24 0.22 15.52
N ASN A 38 9.56 1.19 14.92
CA ASN A 38 9.49 2.58 15.38
C ASN A 38 8.02 3.07 15.50
N PRO A 39 7.24 2.52 16.45
CA PRO A 39 5.85 2.92 16.61
C PRO A 39 5.78 4.39 17.03
N GLY A 40 5.03 5.20 16.27
CA GLY A 40 4.88 6.64 16.50
C GLY A 40 5.73 7.53 15.59
N SER A 41 6.57 6.95 14.73
CA SER A 41 7.26 7.71 13.68
C SER A 41 6.28 8.48 12.79
N THR A 42 6.60 9.73 12.52
CA THR A 42 5.91 10.55 11.53
C THR A 42 6.34 10.15 10.11
N GLY A 43 5.59 10.61 9.10
CA GLY A 43 6.01 10.41 7.71
C GLY A 43 7.39 11.02 7.39
N TYR A 44 7.81 12.07 8.11
CA TYR A 44 9.15 12.65 7.95
C TYR A 44 10.23 11.74 8.54
N ASP A 45 9.99 11.18 9.73
CA ASP A 45 10.92 10.25 10.37
C ASP A 45 11.14 9.01 9.50
N LEU A 46 10.07 8.48 8.89
CA LEU A 46 10.14 7.31 8.01
C LEU A 46 10.98 7.55 6.74
N ILE A 47 11.05 8.79 6.25
CA ILE A 47 11.96 9.14 5.14
C ILE A 47 13.41 9.02 5.60
N GLY A 48 13.75 9.59 6.76
CA GLY A 48 15.09 9.49 7.34
C GLY A 48 15.49 8.05 7.65
N LEU A 49 14.60 7.29 8.30
CA LEU A 49 14.83 5.88 8.63
C LEU A 49 15.03 5.01 7.38
N THR A 50 14.39 5.36 6.26
CA THR A 50 14.63 4.67 4.98
C THR A 50 16.01 4.96 4.42
N ASP A 51 16.44 6.22 4.49
CA ASP A 51 17.79 6.63 4.08
C ASP A 51 18.85 5.88 4.89
N ASP A 52 18.69 5.86 6.21
CA ASP A 52 19.56 5.14 7.15
C ASP A 52 19.61 3.64 6.87
N LEU A 53 18.44 2.99 6.71
CA LEU A 53 18.35 1.55 6.48
C LEU A 53 19.01 1.14 5.16
N THR A 54 18.83 1.95 4.11
CA THR A 54 19.34 1.61 2.78
C THR A 54 20.76 2.13 2.52
N GLY A 55 21.29 2.96 3.43
CA GLY A 55 22.54 3.69 3.25
C GLY A 55 22.47 4.64 2.05
N GLY A 56 21.34 5.35 1.90
CA GLY A 56 21.07 6.27 0.80
C GLY A 56 20.88 5.65 -0.58
N ARG A 57 20.81 4.31 -0.67
CA ARG A 57 20.62 3.61 -1.95
C ARG A 57 19.19 3.66 -2.45
N ALA A 58 18.22 3.78 -1.54
CA ALA A 58 16.82 3.97 -1.88
C ALA A 58 16.33 5.29 -1.29
N VAL A 59 15.99 6.22 -2.19
CA VAL A 59 15.45 7.52 -1.79
C VAL A 59 13.95 7.50 -2.03
N LEU A 60 13.17 7.49 -0.94
CA LEU A 60 11.73 7.65 -1.02
C LEU A 60 11.37 9.12 -0.94
N GLN A 61 10.67 9.61 -1.96
CA GLN A 61 10.12 10.96 -1.92
C GLN A 61 8.94 11.03 -0.94
N SER A 62 8.74 12.20 -0.35
CA SER A 62 7.63 12.45 0.58
C SER A 62 6.28 12.06 -0.02
N GLY A 63 6.01 12.41 -1.28
CA GLY A 63 4.78 12.02 -1.98
C GLY A 63 4.57 10.51 -2.04
N THR A 64 5.64 9.73 -2.21
CA THR A 64 5.60 8.26 -2.19
C THR A 64 5.27 7.75 -0.79
N VAL A 65 5.94 8.26 0.24
CA VAL A 65 5.72 7.84 1.64
C VAL A 65 4.30 8.16 2.08
N TYR A 66 3.86 9.42 1.98
CA TYR A 66 2.51 9.80 2.40
C TYR A 66 1.41 9.13 1.55
N GLY A 67 1.67 8.91 0.26
CA GLY A 67 0.77 8.16 -0.61
C GLY A 67 0.57 6.71 -0.16
N GLU A 68 1.65 6.00 0.17
CA GLU A 68 1.58 4.62 0.67
C GLU A 68 1.01 4.55 2.09
N LEU A 69 1.35 5.47 2.99
CA LEU A 69 0.76 5.50 4.34
C LEU A 69 -0.77 5.63 4.26
N ARG A 70 -1.27 6.51 3.40
CA ARG A 70 -2.72 6.66 3.17
C ARG A 70 -3.35 5.38 2.63
N ARG A 71 -2.68 4.67 1.71
CA ARG A 71 -3.16 3.38 1.20
C ARG A 71 -3.19 2.31 2.30
N LEU A 72 -2.14 2.24 3.11
CA LEU A 72 -2.06 1.30 4.25
C LEU A 72 -3.17 1.54 5.28
N GLU A 73 -3.52 2.79 5.55
CA GLU A 73 -4.69 3.13 6.37
C GLU A 73 -6.00 2.69 5.71
N GLN A 74 -6.17 2.93 4.41
CA GLN A 74 -7.35 2.49 3.66
C GLN A 74 -7.51 0.97 3.65
N TYR A 75 -6.40 0.23 3.65
CA TYR A 75 -6.38 -1.23 3.77
C TYR A 75 -6.58 -1.72 5.22
N GLY A 76 -6.68 -0.82 6.20
CA GLY A 76 -6.83 -1.17 7.62
C GLY A 76 -5.59 -1.79 8.25
N MET A 77 -4.41 -1.61 7.63
CA MET A 77 -3.15 -2.15 8.14
C MET A 77 -2.49 -1.24 9.17
N LEU A 78 -2.81 0.05 9.14
CA LEU A 78 -2.27 1.09 10.03
C LEU A 78 -3.38 2.05 10.47
N SER A 79 -3.10 2.79 11.54
CA SER A 79 -3.93 3.90 12.00
C SER A 79 -3.05 5.09 12.40
N SER A 80 -3.25 6.26 11.82
CA SER A 80 -2.65 7.49 12.33
C SER A 80 -3.36 8.00 13.58
N GLN A 81 -2.57 8.60 14.47
CA GLN A 81 -3.07 9.50 15.50
C GLN A 81 -2.87 10.93 15.03
N ARG A 82 -3.88 11.78 15.25
CA ARG A 82 -3.86 13.21 14.93
C ARG A 82 -3.45 14.03 16.13
#